data_AF-A0A8J3WYK4-F1
#
_entry.id   AF-A0A8J3WYK4-F1
#
_cell.length_a   1.000
_cell.length_b   1.000
_cell.length_c   1.000
_cell.angle_alpha   90.00
_cell.angle_beta   90.00
_cell.angle_gamma   90.00
#
_symmetry.space_group_name_H-M   'P 1'
#
loop_
_entity.id
_entity.type
_entity.pdbx_description
1 polymer ?
#
loop_
_entity_poly.entity_id
_entity_poly.type
_entity_poly.pdbx_seq_one_letter_code
_entity_poly.pdbx_strand_id
1 'polypeptide(L)'
;MPRPDPGTLSPLSERVGAMGGVRRRRGVRDGRILIATRTPKGRDLRGEADRAPPTIVERLDVELAESQDPRQAPTRVIAAASNATE
;
A
#
# COMPACT_ATOMS: atom_id res chain seq x y z
N MET A 1 -3.94 10.31 9.36
CA MET A 1 -4.65 9.50 8.34
C MET A 1 -5.58 8.53 9.06
N PRO A 2 -6.89 8.49 8.77
CA PRO A 2 -7.82 7.58 9.43
C PRO A 2 -7.49 6.11 9.08
N ARG A 3 -7.68 5.19 10.03
CA ARG A 3 -7.56 3.76 9.76
C ARG A 3 -8.78 3.27 8.98
N PRO A 4 -8.60 2.45 7.93
CA PRO A 4 -9.72 1.82 7.23
C PRO A 4 -10.49 0.91 8.17
N ASP A 5 -11.81 0.89 8.02
CA ASP A 5 -12.72 0.04 8.78
C ASP A 5 -12.61 -1.44 8.33
N PRO A 6 -13.08 -2.39 9.17
CA PRO A 6 -13.04 -3.82 8.83
C PRO A 6 -13.82 -4.20 7.57
N GLY A 7 -14.89 -3.47 7.23
CA GLY A 7 -15.69 -3.66 6.02
C GLY A 7 -14.91 -3.33 4.76
N THR A 8 -14.04 -2.31 4.82
CA THR A 8 -13.11 -1.96 3.72
C THR A 8 -11.91 -2.92 3.65
N LEU A 9 -11.38 -3.34 4.80
CA LEU A 9 -10.19 -4.20 4.86
C LEU A 9 -10.46 -5.64 4.38
N SER A 10 -11.66 -6.16 4.57
CA SER A 10 -11.99 -7.55 4.23
C SER A 10 -11.91 -7.82 2.71
N PRO A 11 -12.57 -7.03 1.84
CA PRO A 11 -12.44 -7.16 0.39
C PRO A 11 -11.02 -6.90 -0.13
N LEU A 12 -10.32 -5.92 0.44
CA LEU A 12 -8.94 -5.60 0.04
C LEU A 12 -7.99 -6.75 0.35
N SER A 13 -8.06 -7.31 1.56
CA SER A 13 -7.26 -8.46 1.96
C SER A 13 -7.54 -9.68 1.09
N GLU A 14 -8.80 -9.88 0.70
CA GLU A 14 -9.20 -10.95 -0.21
C GLU A 14 -8.60 -10.80 -1.60
N ARG A 15 -8.72 -9.61 -2.20
CA ARG A 15 -8.15 -9.31 -3.53
C ARG A 15 -6.63 -9.51 -3.55
N VAL A 16 -5.93 -9.01 -2.53
CA VAL A 16 -4.47 -9.21 -2.42
C VAL A 16 -4.11 -10.69 -2.20
N GLY A 17 -4.96 -11.43 -1.48
CA GLY A 17 -4.83 -12.88 -1.33
C GLY A 17 -4.99 -13.63 -2.66
N ALA A 18 -5.98 -13.26 -3.47
CA ALA A 18 -6.21 -13.83 -4.80
C ALA A 18 -5.04 -13.60 -5.76
N MET A 19 -4.34 -12.46 -5.66
CA MET A 19 -3.11 -12.20 -6.41
C MET A 19 -1.88 -12.95 -5.86
N GLY A 20 -2.03 -13.66 -4.75
CA GLY A 20 -0.99 -14.45 -4.09
C GLY A 20 -0.04 -13.65 -3.21
N GLY A 21 -0.37 -12.41 -2.84
CA GLY A 21 0.49 -11.55 -2.02
C GLY A 21 0.40 -11.83 -0.50
N VAL A 22 -0.75 -12.33 -0.04
CA VAL A 22 -0.97 -12.66 1.38
C VAL A 22 -1.72 -13.98 1.56
N ARG A 23 -1.42 -14.69 2.65
CA ARG A 23 -2.20 -15.82 3.14
C ARG A 23 -3.08 -15.35 4.29
N ARG A 24 -4.38 -15.67 4.22
CA ARG A 24 -5.37 -15.38 5.26
C ARG A 24 -5.65 -16.64 6.06
N ARG A 25 -5.75 -16.53 7.38
CA ARG A 25 -6.23 -17.59 8.27
C ARG A 25 -7.05 -17.00 9.41
N ARG A 26 -8.03 -17.75 9.92
CA ARG A 26 -8.69 -17.37 11.18
C ARG A 26 -7.72 -17.55 12.35
N GLY A 27 -7.85 -16.70 13.36
CA GLY A 27 -7.11 -16.82 14.61
C GLY A 27 -7.48 -18.10 15.35
N VAL A 28 -6.48 -18.77 15.93
CA VAL A 28 -6.71 -20.01 16.72
C VAL A 28 -7.32 -19.69 18.08
N ARG A 29 -7.00 -18.52 18.65
CA ARG A 29 -7.51 -18.06 19.95
C ARG A 29 -8.88 -17.37 19.86
N ASP A 30 -9.15 -16.70 18.74
CA ASP A 30 -10.44 -16.09 18.44
C ASP A 30 -10.68 -16.19 16.93
N GLY A 31 -11.71 -16.95 16.54
CA GLY A 31 -12.08 -17.17 15.14
C GLY A 31 -12.64 -15.93 14.44
N ARG A 32 -12.97 -14.87 15.19
CA ARG A 32 -13.40 -13.57 14.66
C ARG A 32 -12.22 -12.74 14.16
N ILE A 33 -10.99 -13.09 14.55
CA ILE A 33 -9.78 -12.40 14.09
C ILE A 33 -9.29 -13.06 12.80
N LEU A 34 -8.98 -12.24 11.80
CA LEU A 34 -8.27 -12.66 10.61
C LEU A 34 -6.79 -12.29 10.71
N ILE A 35 -5.93 -13.28 10.52
CA ILE A 35 -4.49 -13.11 10.44
C ILE A 35 -4.08 -13.14 8.98
N ALA A 36 -3.57 -12.02 8.49
CA ALA A 36 -2.94 -11.93 7.17
C ALA A 36 -1.42 -12.02 7.31
N THR A 37 -0.78 -12.88 6.52
CA THR A 37 0.68 -13.05 6.52
C THR A 37 1.20 -12.98 5.09
N ARG A 38 2.28 -12.22 4.84
CA ARG A 38 2.90 -12.15 3.51
C ARG A 38 3.35 -13.53 3.04
N THR A 39 3.08 -13.83 1.78
CA THR A 39 3.63 -14.99 1.07
C THR A 39 5.06 -14.67 0.60
N PRO A 40 5.84 -15.67 0.13
CA PRO A 40 7.10 -15.41 -0.57
C PRO A 40 6.92 -14.44 -1.75
N LYS A 41 5.96 -14.73 -2.65
CA LYS A 41 5.59 -13.83 -3.76
C LYS A 41 5.29 -12.41 -3.28
N GLY A 42 4.54 -12.26 -2.18
CA GLY A 42 4.23 -10.96 -1.60
C GLY A 42 5.41 -10.22 -0.97
N ARG A 43 6.50 -10.92 -0.63
CA ARG A 43 7.76 -10.28 -0.23
C ARG A 43 8.51 -9.75 -1.44
N ASP A 44 8.55 -10.52 -2.52
CA ASP A 44 9.27 -10.15 -3.75
C ASP A 44 8.67 -8.93 -4.43
N LEU A 45 7.34 -8.76 -4.32
CA LEU A 45 6.63 -7.56 -4.78
C LEU A 45 7.14 -6.25 -4.13
N ARG A 46 7.87 -6.32 -3.00
CA ARG A 46 8.44 -5.10 -2.41
C ARG A 46 9.47 -4.45 -3.32
N GLY A 47 10.37 -5.22 -3.93
CA GLY A 47 11.37 -4.66 -4.85
C GLY A 47 10.74 -4.09 -6.13
N GLU A 48 9.64 -4.69 -6.58
CA GLU A 48 8.85 -4.12 -7.68
C GLU A 48 8.17 -2.81 -7.28
N ALA A 49 7.59 -2.74 -6.08
CA ALA A 49 6.92 -1.56 -5.58
C ALA A 49 7.86 -0.35 -5.42
N ASP A 50 9.15 -0.56 -5.18
CA ASP A 50 10.13 0.53 -5.07
C ASP A 50 10.30 1.30 -6.39
N ARG A 51 9.86 0.75 -7.53
CA ARG A 51 9.82 1.46 -8.82
C ARG A 51 8.64 2.42 -8.95
N ALA A 52 7.58 2.25 -8.16
CA ALA A 52 6.39 3.09 -8.28
C ALA A 52 6.62 4.55 -7.88
N PRO A 53 7.27 4.89 -6.74
CA PRO A 53 7.51 6.27 -6.36
C PRO A 53 8.21 7.14 -7.43
N PRO A 54 9.37 6.75 -8.01
CA PRO A 54 10.02 7.58 -9.02
C PRO A 54 9.16 7.75 -10.28
N THR A 55 8.46 6.71 -10.74
CA THR A 55 7.57 6.82 -11.91
C THR A 55 6.41 7.79 -11.69
N ILE A 56 5.87 7.88 -10.48
CA ILE A 56 4.79 8.84 -10.19
C ILE A 56 5.34 10.27 -10.19
N VAL A 57 6.53 10.48 -9.63
CA VAL A 57 7.21 11.77 -9.59
C VAL A 57 7.47 12.29 -11.00
N GLU A 58 8.00 11.44 -11.89
CA GLU A 58 8.23 11.76 -13.31
C GLU A 58 6.94 12.14 -14.04
N ARG A 59 5.81 11.48 -13.72
CA ARG A 59 4.53 11.72 -14.41
C ARG A 59 3.76 12.94 -13.91
N LEU A 60 3.88 13.24 -12.63
CA LEU A 60 3.15 14.34 -11.99
C LEU A 60 3.96 15.64 -11.93
N ASP A 61 5.18 15.65 -12.48
CA ASP A 61 6.13 16.78 -12.45
C ASP A 61 6.32 17.36 -11.03
N VAL A 62 6.35 16.47 -10.03
CA VAL A 62 6.47 16.88 -8.63
C VAL A 62 7.94 16.98 -8.27
N GLU A 63 8.45 18.18 -7.99
CA GLU A 63 9.82 18.33 -7.52
C GLU A 63 10.00 17.75 -6.11
N LEU A 64 10.70 16.62 -6.02
CA LEU A 64 11.11 16.00 -4.76
C LEU A 64 12.32 16.69 -4.12
N ALA A 65 13.04 17.51 -4.88
CA ALA A 65 14.38 17.99 -4.57
C ALA A 65 14.47 18.87 -3.30
N GLU A 66 13.39 19.50 -2.87
CA GLU A 66 13.40 20.32 -1.64
C GLU A 66 13.16 19.53 -0.35
N SER A 67 12.75 18.26 -0.45
CA SER A 67 12.38 17.49 0.73
C SER A 67 13.55 16.67 1.26
N GLN A 68 14.34 17.26 2.17
CA GLN A 68 15.35 16.50 2.92
C GLN A 68 14.75 15.55 3.97
N ASP A 69 13.41 15.53 4.12
CA ASP A 69 12.69 14.61 4.99
C ASP A 69 12.05 13.48 4.17
N PRO A 70 12.53 12.23 4.30
CA PRO A 70 11.98 11.08 3.57
C PRO A 70 10.51 10.80 3.86
N ARG A 71 9.92 11.35 4.94
CA ARG A 71 8.47 11.23 5.22
C ARG A 71 7.61 12.18 4.39
N GLN A 72 8.16 13.30 3.93
CA GLN A 72 7.40 14.33 3.23
C GLN A 72 7.31 14.06 1.73
N ALA A 73 8.35 13.48 1.14
CA ALA A 73 8.39 13.09 -0.27
C ALA A 73 7.17 12.22 -0.71
N PRO A 74 6.85 11.09 -0.06
CA PRO A 74 5.68 10.27 -0.44
C PRO A 74 4.35 10.98 -0.20
N THR A 75 4.28 11.84 0.83
CA THR A 75 3.06 12.58 1.17
C THR A 75 2.72 13.60 0.08
N ARG A 76 3.72 14.31 -0.46
CA ARG A 76 3.55 15.24 -1.59
C ARG A 76 3.06 14.52 -2.85
N VAL A 77 3.64 13.36 -3.15
CA VAL A 77 3.22 12.53 -4.28
C VAL A 77 1.75 12.08 -4.17
N ILE A 78 1.34 11.61 -2.98
CA ILE A 78 -0.05 11.21 -2.72
C ILE A 78 -1.00 12.41 -2.88
N ALA A 79 -0.62 13.59 -2.39
CA ALA A 79 -1.42 14.80 -2.51
C ALA A 79 -1.58 15.23 -3.98
N ALA A 80 -0.49 15.27 -4.75
CA ALA A 80 -0.52 15.61 -6.17
C ALA A 80 -1.39 14.63 -6.98
N ALA A 81 -1.28 13.32 -6.72
CA ALA A 81 -2.11 12.31 -7.38
C ALA A 81 -3.60 12.47 -7.06
N SER A 82 -3.93 12.88 -5.84
CA SER A 82 -5.31 13.11 -5.41
C SER A 82 -5.92 14.32 -6.14
N ASN A 83 -5.15 15.40 -6.31
CA ASN A 83 -5.60 16.63 -6.96
C ASN A 83 -5.66 16.55 -8.49
N ALA A 84 -4.89 15.65 -9.11
CA ALA A 84 -4.91 15.44 -10.56
C ALA A 84 -6.15 14.67 -11.06
N THR A 85 -6.95 14.14 -10.14
CA THR A 85 -8.19 13.38 -10.47
C THR A 85 -9.44 14.28 -10.39
N GLU A 86 -9.26 15.59 -10.29
CA GLU A 86 -10.31 16.62 -10.28
C GLU A 86 -10.36 17.40 -11.60
#